data_AF-A0A7K3XD44-F1
#
_entry.id   AF-A0A7K3XD44-F1
#
_cell.length_a   1.000
_cell.length_b   1.000
_cell.length_c   1.000
_cell.angle_alpha   90.00
_cell.angle_beta   90.00
_cell.angle_gamma   90.00
#
_symmetry.space_group_name_H-M   'P 1'
#
loop_
_entity.id
_entity.type
_entity.pdbx_description
1 polymer ?
#
loop_
_entity_poly.entity_id
_entity_poly.type
_entity_poly.pdbx_seq_one_letter_code
_entity_poly.pdbx_strand_id
1 'polypeptide(L)' 'WDGTTETEIKIKEETKATIRCIPFDAPDEEGVCMVTGKPSHRRVIFALAY' A
#
# COMPACT_ATOMS: atom_id res chain seq x y z
N TRP A 1 -3.17 -1.18 -1.50
CA TRP A 1 -2.31 -2.15 -0.78
C TRP A 1 -3.21 -3.26 -0.26
N ASP A 2 -2.79 -4.51 -0.45
CA ASP A 2 -3.58 -5.73 -0.15
C ASP A 2 -3.71 -6.05 1.34
N GLY A 3 -3.16 -5.23 2.25
CA GLY A 3 -3.18 -5.52 3.70
C GLY A 3 -2.12 -6.51 4.16
N THR A 4 -1.34 -7.07 3.23
CA THR A 4 -0.32 -8.08 3.50
C THR A 4 1.06 -7.49 3.74
N THR A 5 1.75 -8.01 4.74
CA THR A 5 3.14 -7.64 5.09
C THR A 5 4.13 -8.01 3.97
N GLU A 6 3.91 -9.11 3.26
CA GLU A 6 4.75 -9.50 2.10
C GLU A 6 4.79 -8.41 1.04
N THR A 7 3.65 -7.77 0.78
CA THR A 7 3.55 -6.66 -0.16
C THR A 7 4.33 -5.44 0.32
N GLU A 8 4.28 -5.15 1.63
CA GLU A 8 5.04 -4.04 2.20
C GLU A 8 6.55 -4.28 2.10
N ILE A 9 7.02 -5.50 2.39
CA ILE A 9 8.44 -5.87 2.29
C ILE A 9 8.92 -5.71 0.85
N LYS A 10 8.18 -6.22 -0.14
CA LYS A 10 8.53 -6.05 -1.56
C LYS A 10 8.65 -4.58 -1.95
N ILE A 11 7.65 -3.76 -1.59
CA ILE A 11 7.67 -2.31 -1.90
C ILE A 11 8.90 -1.66 -1.26
N LYS A 12 9.23 -2.02 -0.03
CA LYS A 12 10.40 -1.50 0.68
C LYS A 12 11.72 -1.94 0.04
N GLU A 13 11.84 -3.18 -0.42
CA GLU A 13 13.05 -3.66 -1.07
C GLU A 13 13.24 -3.05 -2.46
N GLU A 14 12.18 -2.96 -3.26
CA GLU A 14 12.26 -2.45 -4.63
C GLU A 14 12.35 -0.91 -4.69
N THR A 15 11.61 -0.21 -3.84
CA THR A 15 11.46 1.25 -3.94
C THR A 15 12.01 2.00 -2.75
N LYS A 16 12.41 1.33 -1.65
CA LYS A 16 12.72 1.95 -0.34
C LYS A 16 11.56 2.74 0.29
N ALA A 17 10.38 2.73 -0.31
CA ALA A 17 9.20 3.40 0.22
C ALA A 17 8.55 2.58 1.33
N THR A 18 7.98 3.26 2.32
CA THR A 18 7.27 2.65 3.46
C THR A 18 5.87 3.26 3.60
N ILE A 19 4.95 2.54 4.25
CA ILE A 19 3.60 3.07 4.55
C ILE A 19 3.73 4.22 5.54
N ARG A 20 3.25 5.40 5.15
CA ARG A 20 3.29 6.61 6.01
C ARG A 20 1.93 6.93 6.62
N CYS A 21 0.87 6.70 5.87
CA CYS A 21 -0.49 7.00 6.31
C CYS A 21 -1.48 6.06 5.64
N ILE A 22 -2.38 5.51 6.44
CA ILE A 22 -3.58 4.82 5.98
C ILE A 22 -4.74 5.77 6.29
N PRO A 23 -5.28 6.48 5.29
CA PRO A 23 -6.40 7.39 5.51
C PRO A 23 -7.62 6.61 6.01
N PHE A 24 -8.12 6.97 7.19
CA PHE A 24 -9.33 6.36 7.78
C PHE A 24 -10.63 6.89 7.17
N ASP A 25 -10.60 8.10 6.61
CA ASP A 25 -11.75 8.79 6.01
C ASP A 25 -11.83 8.58 4.48
N ALA A 26 -10.97 7.72 3.93
CA ALA A 26 -11.04 7.40 2.51
C ALA A 26 -12.27 6.52 2.24
N PRO A 27 -13.05 6.80 1.18
CA PRO A 27 -14.14 5.91 0.78
C PRO A 27 -13.57 4.51 0.49
N ASP A 28 -14.30 3.47 0.90
CA ASP A 28 -13.99 2.08 0.59
C ASP A 28 -14.10 1.92 -0.94
N GLU A 29 -12.96 2.01 -1.61
CA GLU A 29 -12.84 1.92 -3.05
C GLU A 29 -12.15 0.61 -3.35
N GLU A 30 -12.87 -0.31 -4.01
CA GLU A 30 -12.32 -1.57 -4.48
C GLU A 30 -11.34 -1.27 -5.63
N GLY A 31 -10.07 -1.17 -5.26
CA GLY A 31 -8.95 -1.02 -6.17
C GLY A 31 -8.22 -2.33 -6.36
N VAL A 32 -7.16 -2.27 -7.18
CA VAL A 32 -6.22 -3.37 -7.35
C VAL A 32 -4.90 -2.99 -6.71
N CYS A 33 -4.30 -3.91 -5.96
CA CYS A 33 -2.98 -3.73 -5.41
C CYS A 33 -1.94 -3.66 -6.53
N MET A 34 -1.21 -2.55 -6.59
CA MET A 34 -0.18 -2.27 -7.60
C MET A 34 0.94 -3.31 -7.72
N VAL A 35 1.21 -4.11 -6.67
CA VAL A 35 2.30 -5.10 -6.66
C VAL A 35 1.79 -6.52 -6.89
N THR A 36 0.67 -6.87 -6.26
CA THR A 36 0.18 -8.26 -6.22
C THR A 36 -0.99 -8.53 -7.15
N GLY A 37 -1.61 -7.49 -7.72
CA GLY A 37 -2.81 -7.63 -8.56
C GLY A 37 -4.06 -8.06 -7.78
N LYS A 38 -3.98 -8.16 -6.45
CA LYS A 38 -5.08 -8.57 -5.57
C LYS A 38 -6.04 -7.40 -5.27
N PRO A 39 -7.31 -7.67 -4.93
CA PRO A 39 -8.25 -6.63 -4.55
C PRO A 39 -7.78 -5.86 -3.31
N SER A 40 -8.00 -4.55 -3.32
CA SER A 40 -7.59 -3.64 -2.25
C SER A 40 -8.78 -2.78 -1.86
N HIS A 41 -9.17 -2.83 -0.59
CA HIS A 41 -10.35 -2.13 -0.07
C HIS A 41 -10.13 -0.63 0.19
N ARG A 42 -8.88 -0.17 0.18
CA ARG A 42 -8.52 1.22 0.50
C ARG A 42 -7.20 1.65 -0.12
N ARG A 43 -7.06 2.95 -0.36
CA ARG A 43 -5.80 3.57 -0.80
C ARG A 43 -4.88 3.80 0.40
N VAL A 44 -3.58 3.58 0.20
CA VAL A 44 -2.54 3.73 1.23
C VAL A 44 -1.43 4.61 0.69
N ILE A 45 -0.90 5.50 1.52
CA ILE A 45 0.14 6.45 1.14
C ILE A 45 1.51 5.86 1.46
N PHE A 46 2.30 5.65 0.41
CA PHE A 46 3.70 5.27 0.49
C PHE A 46 4.59 6.49 0.24
N ALA A 47 5.68 6.62 1.01
CA ALA A 47 6.71 7.61 0.73
C ALA A 47 8.10 7.09 1.13
N LEU A 48 9.12 7.69 0.51
CA LEU A 48 10.51 7.54 0.92
C LEU A 48 10.73 8.26 2.25
N ALA A 49 11.37 7.58 3.20
CA ALA A 49 11.89 8.24 4.39
C ALA A 49 13.24 8.91 4.06
N TYR A 50 13.47 10.08 4.68
CA TYR A 50 14.73 10.82 4.59
C TYR A 50 15.89 10.06 5.24
#